data_AF-A0A2B4SLV7-F1
#
_entry.id   AF-A0A2B4SLV7-F1
#
_cell.length_a   1.000
_cell.length_b   1.000
_cell.length_c   1.000
_cell.angle_alpha   90.00
_cell.angle_beta   90.00
_cell.angle_gamma   90.00
#
_symmetry.space_group_name_H-M   'P 1'
#
loop_
_entity.id
_entity.type
_entity.pdbx_description
1 polymer ?
#
loop_
_entity_poly.entity_id
_entity_poly.type
_entity_poly.pdbx_seq_one_letter_code
_entity_poly.pdbx_strand_id
1 'polypeptide(L)'
;MADEVTKPRPLGEEEVQDIQITLKSEANPMSVRELRATNITIQCHSCRNTISNIPLKPGLEGYAMPRKCPSDQAGRPPCPLDPFFIMPDKCKCVDFQVLKLQESPDAVPNGEMPRHMQLYCDRYLTDKVVPGNRVTVMGIYSIKKVAQKADK
;
A
#
# COMPACT_ATOMS: atom_id res chain seq x y z
N MET A 1 27.92 12.37 12.36
CA MET A 1 27.97 12.19 10.88
C MET A 1 26.83 11.28 10.41
N ALA A 2 25.58 11.61 10.73
CA ALA A 2 24.37 10.98 10.19
C ALA A 2 23.36 12.04 9.68
N ASP A 3 23.81 13.30 9.66
CA ASP A 3 22.99 14.51 9.48
C ASP A 3 22.91 14.94 8.00
N GLU A 4 23.23 14.02 7.10
CA GLU A 4 23.29 14.23 5.65
C GLU A 4 22.08 13.66 4.90
N VAL A 5 21.30 12.76 5.50
CA VAL A 5 20.26 12.01 4.77
C VAL A 5 18.91 12.77 4.72
N THR A 6 18.71 13.81 5.53
CA THR A 6 17.43 14.53 5.63
C THR A 6 17.50 16.05 5.46
N LYS A 7 18.62 16.63 5.01
CA LYS A 7 18.62 18.07 4.66
C LYS A 7 17.74 18.30 3.42
N PRO A 8 16.79 19.25 3.44
CA PRO A 8 16.10 19.67 2.22
C PRO A 8 17.15 20.10 1.20
N ARG A 9 17.04 19.61 -0.05
CA ARG A 9 17.96 20.01 -1.13
C ARG A 9 17.96 21.53 -1.30
N PRO A 10 19.13 22.18 -1.48
CA PRO A 10 19.18 23.61 -1.79
C PRO A 10 18.48 23.91 -3.12
N LEU A 11 17.84 25.07 -3.21
CA LEU A 11 17.08 25.53 -4.38
C LEU A 11 17.99 25.58 -5.63
N GLY A 12 17.78 24.66 -6.58
CA GLY A 12 18.52 24.64 -7.87
C GLY A 12 18.80 23.26 -8.47
N GLU A 13 18.70 22.17 -7.71
CA GLU A 13 18.95 20.80 -8.21
C GLU A 13 17.69 19.93 -8.13
N GLU A 14 16.80 20.09 -9.11
CA GLU A 14 15.52 19.37 -9.24
C GLU A 14 15.62 18.06 -10.04
N GLU A 15 16.79 17.43 -10.17
CA GLU A 15 16.82 16.06 -10.71
C GLU A 15 16.52 15.06 -9.60
N VAL A 16 15.37 14.38 -9.73
CA VAL A 16 14.98 13.27 -8.86
C VAL A 16 15.68 12.02 -9.36
N GLN A 17 16.84 11.71 -8.80
CA GLN A 17 17.49 10.41 -9.00
C GLN A 17 16.78 9.35 -8.15
N ASP A 18 16.75 8.09 -8.63
CA ASP A 18 16.26 6.95 -7.87
C ASP A 18 17.03 6.87 -6.54
N ILE A 19 16.37 7.27 -5.45
CA ILE A 19 17.01 7.35 -4.14
C ILE A 19 17.23 5.93 -3.63
N GLN A 20 18.47 5.46 -3.66
CA GLN A 20 18.85 4.23 -2.96
C GLN A 20 18.91 4.52 -1.46
N ILE A 21 17.78 4.36 -0.78
CA ILE A 21 17.71 4.55 0.67
C ILE A 21 18.21 3.26 1.32
N THR A 22 19.36 3.33 1.99
CA THR A 22 19.93 2.22 2.75
C THR A 22 19.71 2.48 4.24
N LEU A 23 18.67 1.88 4.82
CA LEU A 23 18.35 2.03 6.24
C LEU A 23 18.82 0.81 7.01
N LYS A 24 19.70 1.01 8.00
CA LYS A 24 20.13 0.00 8.96
C LYS A 24 19.34 0.19 10.26
N SER A 25 18.73 -0.88 10.75
CA SER A 25 17.78 -0.82 11.87
C SER A 25 17.85 -2.05 12.75
N GLU A 26 17.63 -1.86 14.05
CA GLU A 26 17.38 -2.91 15.04
C GLU A 26 15.96 -2.68 15.60
N ALA A 27 14.97 -3.37 15.06
CA ALA A 27 13.57 -3.14 15.41
C ALA A 27 12.83 -4.45 15.72
N ASN A 28 11.78 -4.34 16.55
CA ASN A 28 10.77 -5.37 16.80
C ASN A 28 9.50 -5.08 15.97
N PRO A 29 9.35 -5.64 14.75
CA PRO A 29 8.09 -5.63 14.02
C PRO A 29 6.99 -6.40 14.75
N MET A 30 5.78 -5.84 14.75
CA MET A 30 4.56 -6.64 14.85
C MET A 30 4.16 -7.02 13.43
N SER A 31 3.94 -8.31 13.16
CA SER A 31 3.51 -8.76 11.85
C SER A 31 2.23 -9.57 11.95
N VAL A 32 1.15 -8.99 11.44
CA VAL A 32 0.02 -9.78 10.95
C VAL A 32 0.11 -9.74 9.42
N ARG A 33 0.17 -10.91 8.80
CA ARG A 33 0.13 -11.05 7.35
C ARG A 33 -1.29 -10.73 6.86
N GLU A 34 -1.39 -9.88 5.85
CA GLU A 34 -2.66 -9.48 5.27
C GLU A 34 -2.72 -9.85 3.79
N LEU A 35 -3.94 -9.99 3.27
CA LEU A 35 -4.19 -10.29 1.87
C LEU A 35 -4.58 -9.02 1.11
N ARG A 36 -4.01 -8.85 -0.08
CA ARG A 36 -4.38 -7.79 -0.99
C ARG A 36 -4.73 -8.34 -2.36
N ALA A 37 -5.86 -7.91 -2.91
CA ALA A 37 -6.22 -8.27 -4.27
C ALA A 37 -5.29 -7.59 -5.30
N THR A 38 -4.75 -8.38 -6.24
CA THR A 38 -4.08 -7.87 -7.45
C THR A 38 -5.06 -7.76 -8.61
N ASN A 39 -5.97 -8.73 -8.73
CA ASN A 39 -7.02 -8.73 -9.73
C ASN A 39 -8.34 -8.98 -9.03
N ILE A 40 -9.30 -8.08 -9.24
CA ILE A 40 -10.65 -8.23 -8.71
C ILE A 40 -11.64 -8.58 -9.82
N THR A 41 -12.68 -9.29 -9.43
CA THR A 41 -13.84 -9.55 -10.26
C THR A 41 -15.04 -8.97 -9.55
N ILE A 42 -15.85 -8.19 -10.27
CA ILE A 42 -17.07 -7.57 -9.72
C ILE A 42 -18.30 -8.08 -10.46
N GLN A 43 -19.40 -8.24 -9.74
CA GLN A 43 -20.67 -8.65 -10.31
C GLN A 43 -21.77 -7.67 -9.91
N CYS A 44 -22.66 -7.35 -10.84
CA CYS A 44 -23.84 -6.53 -10.58
C CYS A 44 -24.95 -7.37 -9.93
N HIS A 45 -25.56 -6.86 -8.86
CA HIS A 45 -26.67 -7.51 -8.16
C HIS A 45 -27.92 -7.68 -9.04
N SER A 46 -28.28 -6.67 -9.84
CA SER A 46 -29.56 -6.65 -10.58
C SER A 46 -29.53 -7.38 -11.92
N CYS A 47 -28.45 -7.23 -12.70
CA CYS A 47 -28.35 -7.83 -14.04
C CYS A 47 -27.40 -9.02 -14.12
N ARG A 48 -26.70 -9.37 -13.02
CA ARG A 48 -25.68 -10.44 -12.94
C ARG A 48 -24.50 -10.28 -13.91
N ASN A 49 -24.38 -9.12 -14.56
CA ASN A 49 -23.22 -8.81 -15.40
C ASN A 49 -21.94 -8.86 -14.57
N THR A 50 -20.95 -9.60 -15.05
CA THR A 50 -19.69 -9.85 -14.34
C THR A 50 -18.55 -9.22 -15.11
N ILE A 51 -17.87 -8.25 -14.49
CA ILE A 51 -16.65 -7.65 -15.02
C ILE A 51 -15.49 -8.32 -14.30
N SER A 52 -14.72 -9.11 -15.05
CA SER A 52 -13.60 -9.89 -14.52
C SER A 52 -12.26 -9.25 -14.87
N ASN A 53 -11.24 -9.67 -14.13
CA ASN A 53 -9.84 -9.34 -14.40
C ASN A 53 -9.52 -7.82 -14.36
N ILE A 54 -10.09 -7.10 -13.40
CA ILE A 54 -9.76 -5.69 -13.18
C ILE A 54 -8.43 -5.62 -12.43
N PRO A 55 -7.35 -5.09 -13.04
CA PRO A 55 -6.06 -4.98 -12.38
C PRO A 55 -6.08 -3.82 -11.37
N LEU A 56 -5.65 -4.12 -10.14
CA LEU A 56 -5.42 -3.11 -9.12
C LEU A 56 -3.98 -2.62 -9.18
N LYS A 57 -3.79 -1.30 -9.02
CA LYS A 57 -2.44 -0.73 -8.95
C LYS A 57 -1.72 -1.23 -7.69
N PRO A 58 -0.42 -1.56 -7.77
CA PRO A 58 0.39 -1.83 -6.57
C PRO A 58 0.46 -0.58 -5.67
N GLY A 59 0.70 -0.74 -4.36
CA GLY A 59 0.63 0.35 -3.37
C GLY A 59 -0.43 0.19 -2.26
N LEU A 60 -1.01 1.26 -1.75
CA LEU A 60 -2.13 1.21 -0.79
C LEU A 60 -3.32 2.03 -1.30
N GLU A 61 -3.37 2.26 -2.61
CA GLU A 61 -4.45 2.98 -3.25
C GLU A 61 -5.68 2.06 -3.40
N GLY A 62 -6.85 2.59 -3.06
CA GLY A 62 -8.12 1.88 -3.18
C GLY A 62 -8.61 1.83 -4.63
N TYR A 63 -9.51 0.89 -4.92
CA TYR A 63 -10.23 0.83 -6.18
C TYR A 63 -11.54 1.60 -6.10
N ALA A 64 -11.73 2.57 -7.00
CA ALA A 64 -13.01 3.27 -7.13
C ALA A 64 -14.01 2.35 -7.85
N MET A 65 -15.00 1.85 -7.12
CA MET A 65 -16.03 1.00 -7.69
C MET A 65 -16.91 1.79 -8.68
N PRO A 66 -17.19 1.24 -9.88
CA PRO A 66 -18.02 1.92 -10.86
C PRO A 66 -19.46 2.09 -10.36
N ARG A 67 -19.99 3.32 -10.44
CA ARG A 67 -21.34 3.65 -9.94
C ARG A 67 -22.49 3.26 -10.86
N LYS A 68 -22.18 3.00 -12.13
CA LYS A 68 -23.15 2.65 -13.18
C LYS A 68 -22.78 1.32 -13.80
N CYS A 69 -23.78 0.46 -13.97
CA CYS A 69 -23.63 -0.79 -14.70
C CYS A 69 -23.59 -0.51 -16.22
N PRO A 70 -22.63 -1.07 -16.98
CA PRO A 70 -22.55 -0.88 -18.43
C PRO A 70 -23.56 -1.74 -19.21
N SER A 71 -24.22 -2.69 -18.55
CA SER A 71 -25.23 -3.53 -19.19
C SER A 71 -26.54 -2.76 -19.35
N ASP A 72 -26.76 -2.23 -20.55
CA ASP A 72 -28.04 -1.68 -21.00
C ASP A 72 -28.82 -2.78 -21.75
N GLN A 73 -29.52 -3.63 -21.02
CA GLN A 73 -30.36 -4.66 -21.63
C GLN A 73 -31.71 -4.03 -21.99
N ALA A 74 -31.99 -3.95 -23.30
CA ALA A 74 -33.26 -3.46 -23.83
C ALA A 74 -34.44 -4.21 -23.18
N GLY A 75 -35.35 -3.45 -22.55
CA GLY A 75 -36.56 -3.99 -21.91
C GLY A 75 -36.47 -4.25 -20.41
N ARG A 76 -35.31 -4.02 -19.76
CA ARG A 76 -35.16 -4.15 -18.30
C ARG A 76 -34.96 -2.77 -17.66
N PRO A 77 -35.55 -2.49 -16.48
CA PRO A 77 -35.27 -1.24 -15.77
C PRO A 77 -33.77 -1.11 -15.49
N PRO A 78 -33.22 0.12 -15.55
CA PRO A 78 -31.81 0.37 -15.32
C PRO A 78 -31.40 -0.11 -13.93
N CYS A 79 -30.17 -0.60 -13.80
CA CYS A 79 -29.64 -1.03 -12.51
C CYS A 79 -29.56 0.16 -11.53
N PRO A 80 -29.78 -0.07 -10.22
CA PRO A 80 -29.63 0.98 -9.22
C PRO A 80 -28.19 1.52 -9.20
N LEU A 81 -28.02 2.71 -8.61
CA LEU A 81 -26.69 3.29 -8.36
C LEU A 81 -25.89 2.36 -7.43
N ASP A 82 -24.59 2.23 -7.72
CA ASP A 82 -23.64 1.36 -7.01
C ASP A 82 -24.10 -0.11 -6.88
N PRO A 83 -24.44 -0.81 -7.98
CA PRO A 83 -25.01 -2.15 -7.91
C PRO A 83 -23.98 -3.28 -7.84
N PHE A 84 -22.68 -2.94 -7.89
CA PHE A 84 -21.59 -3.90 -7.96
C PHE A 84 -21.15 -4.37 -6.58
N PHE A 85 -20.83 -5.66 -6.48
CA PHE A 85 -20.12 -6.23 -5.34
C PHE A 85 -18.89 -7.01 -5.83
N ILE A 86 -17.90 -7.16 -4.96
CA ILE A 86 -16.69 -7.91 -5.25
C ILE A 86 -16.98 -9.40 -5.05
N MET A 87 -16.63 -10.21 -6.04
CA MET A 87 -16.73 -11.68 -6.01
C MET A 87 -15.45 -12.26 -5.43
N PRO A 88 -15.38 -12.62 -4.13
CA PRO A 88 -14.15 -13.09 -3.49
C PRO A 88 -13.60 -14.36 -4.15
N ASP A 89 -14.48 -15.26 -4.61
CA ASP A 89 -14.12 -16.55 -5.23
C ASP A 89 -13.32 -16.40 -6.53
N LYS A 90 -13.44 -15.26 -7.20
CA LYS A 90 -12.80 -14.96 -8.50
C LYS A 90 -11.75 -13.87 -8.39
N CYS A 91 -11.33 -13.51 -7.18
CA CYS A 91 -10.26 -12.55 -6.95
C CYS A 91 -8.91 -13.26 -6.86
N LYS A 92 -7.88 -12.65 -7.45
CA LYS A 92 -6.49 -13.06 -7.22
C LYS A 92 -5.90 -12.16 -6.16
N CYS A 93 -5.48 -12.77 -5.06
CA CYS A 93 -4.88 -12.07 -3.94
C CYS A 93 -3.41 -12.46 -3.79
N VAL A 94 -2.62 -11.50 -3.33
CA VAL A 94 -1.22 -11.66 -2.94
C VAL A 94 -1.07 -11.24 -1.49
N ASP A 95 -0.11 -11.84 -0.82
CA ASP A 95 0.21 -11.49 0.55
C ASP A 95 1.01 -10.20 0.61
N PHE A 96 0.65 -9.36 1.57
CA PHE A 96 1.45 -8.21 1.93
C PHE A 96 1.64 -8.14 3.44
N GLN A 97 2.67 -7.42 3.84
CA GLN A 97 3.04 -7.27 5.24
C GLN A 97 3.50 -5.84 5.46
N VAL A 98 3.04 -5.23 6.55
CA VAL A 98 3.49 -3.92 6.99
C VAL A 98 4.50 -4.13 8.11
N LEU A 99 5.74 -3.68 7.89
CA LEU A 99 6.80 -3.75 8.89
C LEU A 99 7.03 -2.36 9.48
N LYS A 100 7.47 -2.30 10.74
CA LYS A 100 7.96 -1.07 11.37
C LYS A 100 9.47 -1.15 11.50
N LEU A 101 10.15 -0.21 10.89
CA LEU A 101 11.59 -0.03 10.96
C LEU A 101 11.90 1.07 11.96
N GLN A 102 12.79 0.83 12.91
CA GLN A 102 13.17 1.82 13.93
C GLN A 102 14.64 2.21 13.76
N GLU A 103 14.99 3.47 13.99
CA GLU A 103 16.40 3.88 13.96
C GLU A 103 17.24 3.09 14.96
N SER A 104 18.51 2.85 14.63
CA SER A 104 19.44 2.15 15.53
C SER A 104 19.66 2.97 16.81
N PRO A 105 19.70 2.34 18.00
CA PRO A 105 19.86 3.05 19.27
C PRO A 105 21.15 3.88 19.33
N ASP A 106 22.23 3.44 18.67
CA ASP A 106 23.52 4.15 18.62
C ASP A 106 23.48 5.47 17.85
N ALA A 107 22.48 5.65 16.97
CA ALA A 107 22.29 6.85 16.17
C ALA A 107 21.27 7.82 16.79
N VAL A 108 20.62 7.44 17.89
CA VAL A 108 19.62 8.28 18.55
C VAL A 108 20.33 9.35 19.39
N PRO A 109 20.05 10.64 19.18
CA PRO A 109 20.67 11.70 19.98
C PRO A 109 20.22 11.61 21.45
N ASN A 110 21.16 11.87 22.36
CA ASN A 110 20.93 11.79 23.80
C ASN A 110 19.75 12.68 24.22
N GLY A 111 18.68 12.06 24.71
CA GLY A 111 17.48 12.75 25.21
C GLY A 111 16.29 12.78 24.25
N GLU A 112 16.41 12.26 23.02
CA GLU A 112 15.27 12.10 22.11
C GLU A 112 14.72 10.66 22.09
N MET A 113 13.46 10.51 21.69
CA MET A 113 12.84 9.20 21.48
C MET A 113 13.19 8.65 20.08
N PRO A 114 13.50 7.35 19.94
CA PRO A 114 13.81 6.75 18.64
C PRO A 114 12.67 6.91 17.64
N ARG A 115 12.99 7.33 16.41
CA ARG A 115 11.99 7.46 15.34
C ARG A 115 11.78 6.12 14.64
N HIS A 116 10.59 5.93 14.06
CA HIS A 116 10.23 4.74 13.31
C HIS A 116 9.56 5.09 11.99
N MET A 117 9.71 4.22 11.00
CA MET A 117 9.11 4.31 9.67
C MET A 117 8.37 3.02 9.33
N GLN A 118 7.26 3.13 8.59
CA GLN A 118 6.51 1.98 8.11
C GLN A 118 7.01 1.54 6.73
N LEU A 119 7.26 0.26 6.57
CA LEU A 119 7.63 -0.38 5.32
C LEU A 119 6.47 -1.22 4.81
N TYR A 120 6.35 -1.29 3.48
CA TYR A 120 5.40 -2.14 2.79
C TYR A 120 6.16 -3.24 2.05
N CYS A 121 5.89 -4.50 2.39
CA CYS A 121 6.47 -5.67 1.76
C CYS A 121 5.37 -6.45 1.04
N ASP A 122 5.64 -6.91 -0.19
CA ASP A 122 4.69 -7.64 -1.04
C ASP A 122 5.27 -9.01 -1.44
N ARG A 123 4.39 -10.00 -1.61
CA ARG A 123 4.68 -11.36 -2.10
C ARG A 123 5.79 -12.06 -1.31
N TYR A 124 6.91 -12.38 -1.97
CA TYR A 124 8.01 -13.20 -1.44
C TYR A 124 8.82 -12.54 -0.32
N LEU A 125 8.63 -11.24 -0.10
CA LEU A 125 9.27 -10.51 1.01
C LEU A 125 8.51 -10.69 2.32
N THR A 126 7.29 -11.22 2.28
CA THR A 126 6.51 -11.53 3.49
C THR A 126 7.18 -12.64 4.31
N ASP A 127 7.11 -12.51 5.63
CA ASP A 127 7.64 -13.46 6.62
C ASP A 127 9.16 -13.72 6.52
N LYS A 128 9.92 -12.90 5.75
CA LYS A 128 11.37 -13.03 5.61
C LYS A 128 12.17 -12.47 6.78
N VAL A 129 11.58 -11.51 7.50
CA VAL A 129 12.24 -10.79 8.59
C VAL A 129 11.52 -11.13 9.88
N VAL A 130 12.29 -11.62 10.86
CA VAL A 130 11.82 -11.91 12.21
C VAL A 130 12.09 -10.69 13.10
N PRO A 131 11.24 -10.40 14.09
CA PRO A 131 11.49 -9.29 15.00
C PRO A 131 12.82 -9.43 15.75
N GLY A 132 13.57 -8.34 15.87
CA GLY A 132 14.90 -8.31 16.50
C GLY A 132 16.07 -8.49 15.51
N ASN A 133 15.81 -8.83 14.25
CA ASN A 133 16.85 -8.93 13.24
C ASN A 133 17.36 -7.54 12.82
N ARG A 134 18.69 -7.45 12.65
CA ARG A 134 19.33 -6.29 12.01
C ARG A 134 19.13 -6.37 10.51
N VAL A 135 18.38 -5.44 9.95
CA VAL A 135 18.05 -5.44 8.52
C VAL A 135 18.59 -4.21 7.82
N THR A 136 19.03 -4.41 6.58
CA THR A 136 19.31 -3.35 5.63
C THR A 136 18.23 -3.42 4.55
N VAL A 137 17.40 -2.38 4.46
CA VAL A 137 16.28 -2.35 3.52
C VAL A 137 16.61 -1.38 2.39
N MET A 138 16.43 -1.84 1.15
CA MET A 138 16.38 -1.00 -0.04
C MET A 138 14.94 -0.91 -0.50
N GLY A 139 14.46 0.30 -0.75
CA GLY A 139 13.09 0.51 -1.19
C GLY A 139 12.84 1.93 -1.68
N ILE A 140 11.67 2.12 -2.25
CA ILE A 140 11.22 3.42 -2.76
C ILE A 140 10.47 4.13 -1.64
N TYR A 141 10.92 5.33 -1.27
CA TYR A 141 10.17 6.17 -0.35
C TYR A 141 9.01 6.85 -1.08
N SER A 142 7.79 6.53 -0.65
CA SER A 142 6.56 7.06 -1.24
C SER A 142 5.62 7.55 -0.16
N ILE A 143 4.96 8.67 -0.43
CA ILE A 143 3.94 9.24 0.46
C ILE A 143 2.61 8.53 0.17
N LYS A 144 1.96 8.01 1.22
CA LYS A 144 0.61 7.46 1.10
C LYS A 144 -0.40 8.61 1.09
N LYS A 145 -1.18 8.73 0.00
CA LYS A 145 -2.35 9.62 -0.02
C LYS A 145 -3.45 8.98 0.83
N VAL A 146 -3.57 9.41 2.09
CA VAL A 146 -4.72 9.03 2.92
C VAL A 146 -5.89 9.85 2.44
N ALA A 147 -6.85 9.22 1.74
CA ALA A 147 -8.09 9.88 1.38
C ALA A 147 -8.80 10.27 2.68
N GLN A 148 -8.78 11.56 3.02
CA GLN A 148 -9.57 12.07 4.13
C GLN A 148 -11.03 11.79 3.82
N LYS A 149 -11.70 11.02 4.68
CA LYS A 149 -13.16 10.99 4.69
C LYS A 149 -13.61 12.42 4.91
N ALA A 150 -14.28 13.01 3.92
CA ALA A 150 -15.02 14.23 4.16
C ALA A 150 -16.17 13.86 5.11
N ASP A 151 -15.99 14.14 6.39
CA ASP A 151 -17.08 14.10 7.36
C ASP A 151 -18.19 15.03 6.86
N LYS A 152 -19.41 14.51 6.82
CA LYS A 152 -20.62 15.23 6.43
C LYS A 152 -21.58 15.24 7.60
#